data_AF-A0A953Y374-F1
#
_entry.id   AF-A0A953Y374-F1
#
_cell.length_a   1.000
_cell.length_b   1.000
_cell.length_c   1.000
_cell.angle_alpha   90.00
_cell.angle_beta   90.00
_cell.angle_gamma   90.00
#
_symmetry.space_group_name_H-M   'P 1'
#
loop_
_entity.id
_entity.type
_entity.pdbx_description
1 polymer ?
#
loop_
_entity_poly.entity_id
_entity_poly.type
_entity_poly.pdbx_seq_one_letter_code
_entity_poly.pdbx_strand_id
1 'polypeptide(L)'
;MKLHLVDATYELFRAYFAMPSMRAPDGREVGAVYGLLSSMLKLLREDDVTHVGCATDHTVTSFRNALFEGYKTGEGLEEELASQFPLAEEGLRALGVVVWPMVEFEADDALAAAAAKWGADPRVEQVVIATPDKDLAQCVRGSRVVLWDRRRELVYDEAGVLEKWGVPPESIADLLALMGDAADGFPGLKGWGAKSSATALSHYKALERIPDDPSAWEVKVRGAKKLAETLAAQREEAKLYKTLATLRTDVPLAEGLEDLEWKGTPCGAFKAFCAKQGYDRLADRPHVWLQ
;
A
#
# COMPACT_ATOMS: atom_id res chain seq x y z
N MET A 1 16.17 1.02 -15.51
CA MET A 1 15.18 2.08 -15.20
C MET A 1 14.48 1.75 -13.90
N LYS A 2 13.98 2.76 -13.16
CA LYS A 2 13.19 2.54 -11.95
C LYS A 2 11.70 2.79 -12.19
N LEU A 3 10.87 1.91 -11.66
CA LEU A 3 9.42 2.05 -11.63
C LEU A 3 8.97 2.43 -10.21
N HIS A 4 8.25 3.53 -10.08
CA HIS A 4 7.67 3.97 -8.82
C HIS A 4 6.18 3.65 -8.78
N LEU A 5 5.77 2.86 -7.80
CA LEU A 5 4.39 2.47 -7.57
C LEU A 5 3.89 3.22 -6.33
N VAL A 6 2.96 4.15 -6.50
CA VAL A 6 2.51 5.04 -5.43
C VAL A 6 1.17 4.56 -4.88
N ASP A 7 1.14 4.38 -3.57
CA ASP A 7 -0.09 4.24 -2.80
C ASP A 7 -0.75 5.62 -2.65
N ALA A 8 -1.64 5.93 -3.59
CA ALA A 8 -2.30 7.22 -3.63
C ALA A 8 -3.44 7.31 -2.61
N THR A 9 -4.02 6.19 -2.16
CA THR A 9 -4.96 6.19 -1.04
C THR A 9 -4.24 6.68 0.22
N TYR A 10 -3.12 6.06 0.59
CA TYR A 10 -2.34 6.48 1.75
C TYR A 10 -1.91 7.95 1.66
N GLU A 11 -1.40 8.37 0.51
CA GLU A 11 -0.95 9.75 0.30
C GLU A 11 -2.10 10.77 0.44
N LEU A 12 -3.32 10.40 0.02
CA LEU A 12 -4.51 11.24 0.19
C LEU A 12 -4.91 11.36 1.67
N PHE A 13 -5.00 10.25 2.40
CA PHE A 13 -5.29 10.26 3.85
C PHE A 13 -4.24 11.06 4.61
N ARG A 14 -2.96 10.84 4.30
CA ARG A 14 -1.85 11.60 4.88
C ARG A 14 -2.00 13.09 4.61
N ALA A 15 -2.34 13.48 3.38
CA ALA A 15 -2.55 14.87 3.02
C ALA A 15 -3.74 15.48 3.76
N TYR A 16 -4.85 14.75 3.94
CA TYR A 16 -6.02 15.21 4.68
C TYR A 16 -5.69 15.63 6.11
N PHE A 17 -4.95 14.80 6.85
CA PHE A 17 -4.59 15.10 8.25
C PHE A 17 -3.42 16.07 8.40
N ALA A 18 -2.63 16.31 7.34
CA ALA A 18 -1.45 17.17 7.39
C ALA A 18 -1.68 18.58 6.82
N MET A 19 -2.58 18.71 5.85
CA MET A 19 -2.83 19.96 5.15
C MET A 19 -3.92 20.78 5.85
N PRO A 20 -3.82 22.12 5.88
CA PRO A 20 -4.95 22.96 6.24
C PRO A 20 -6.12 22.73 5.27
N SER A 21 -7.35 22.85 5.78
CA SER A 21 -8.57 22.86 4.96
C SER A 21 -8.46 23.91 3.85
N MET A 22 -8.91 23.53 2.66
CA MET A 22 -8.95 24.35 1.46
C MET A 22 -10.25 24.07 0.74
N ARG A 23 -11.00 25.13 0.40
CA ARG A 23 -12.27 25.01 -0.32
C ARG A 23 -12.13 25.41 -1.77
N ALA A 24 -12.67 24.60 -2.66
CA ALA A 24 -12.82 24.93 -4.08
C ALA A 24 -13.82 26.09 -4.25
N PRO A 25 -13.89 26.73 -5.44
CA PRO A 25 -14.87 27.80 -5.71
C PRO A 25 -16.33 27.41 -5.49
N ASP A 26 -16.65 26.12 -5.61
CA ASP A 26 -17.98 25.55 -5.33
C ASP A 26 -18.21 25.20 -3.85
N GLY A 27 -17.24 25.47 -2.97
CA GLY A 27 -17.32 25.29 -1.52
C GLY A 27 -16.89 23.92 -1.00
N ARG A 28 -16.61 22.93 -1.88
CA ARG A 28 -16.19 21.58 -1.46
C ARG A 28 -14.78 21.60 -0.88
N GLU A 29 -14.53 20.76 0.11
CA GLU A 29 -13.19 20.55 0.67
C GLU A 29 -12.30 19.82 -0.33
N VAL A 30 -11.10 20.36 -0.56
CA VAL A 30 -10.17 19.92 -1.61
C VAL A 30 -8.70 19.97 -1.15
N GLY A 31 -8.45 20.16 0.16
CA GLY A 31 -7.10 20.29 0.71
C GLY A 31 -6.25 19.02 0.61
N ALA A 32 -6.87 17.83 0.73
CA ALA A 32 -6.15 16.57 0.65
C ALA A 32 -5.62 16.33 -0.77
N VAL A 33 -6.45 16.56 -1.79
CA VAL A 33 -6.02 16.43 -3.19
C VAL A 33 -4.91 17.45 -3.52
N TYR A 34 -5.00 18.69 -3.03
CA TYR A 34 -3.92 19.67 -3.20
C TYR A 34 -2.59 19.17 -2.61
N GLY A 35 -2.64 18.56 -1.42
CA GLY A 35 -1.49 17.97 -0.75
C GLY A 35 -0.90 16.78 -1.50
N LEU A 36 -1.76 15.85 -1.95
CA LEU A 36 -1.39 14.71 -2.79
C LEU A 36 -0.67 15.16 -4.05
N LEU A 37 -1.28 16.06 -4.84
CA LEU A 37 -0.67 16.55 -6.08
C LEU A 37 0.63 17.32 -5.83
N SER A 38 0.70 18.06 -4.73
CA SER A 38 1.93 18.73 -4.29
C SER A 38 3.05 17.74 -3.96
N SER A 39 2.71 16.58 -3.38
CA SER A 39 3.63 15.48 -3.08
C SER A 39 4.09 14.77 -4.35
N MET A 40 3.17 14.53 -5.30
CA MET A 40 3.47 13.93 -6.59
C MET A 40 4.36 14.81 -7.46
N LEU A 41 4.10 16.11 -7.52
CA LEU A 41 4.96 17.06 -8.25
C LEU A 41 6.39 17.13 -7.70
N LYS A 42 6.60 16.78 -6.42
CA LYS A 42 7.96 16.64 -5.86
C LYS A 42 8.61 15.34 -6.32
N LEU A 43 7.87 14.22 -6.25
CA LEU A 43 8.34 12.92 -6.74
C LEU A 43 8.77 13.00 -8.21
N LEU A 44 7.92 13.55 -9.06
CA LEU A 44 8.16 13.62 -10.50
C LEU A 44 9.38 14.49 -10.88
N ARG A 45 9.89 15.31 -9.96
CA ARG A 45 11.10 16.14 -10.16
C ARG A 45 12.39 15.39 -9.85
N GLU A 46 12.31 14.21 -9.24
CA GLU A 46 13.49 13.42 -8.91
C GLU A 46 14.05 12.79 -10.21
N ASP A 47 15.37 12.90 -10.40
CA ASP A 47 16.02 12.56 -11.68
C ASP A 47 15.87 11.08 -12.09
N ASP A 48 15.64 10.17 -11.13
CA ASP A 48 15.47 8.73 -11.38
C ASP A 48 14.00 8.29 -11.49
N VAL A 49 13.05 9.22 -11.34
CA VAL A 49 11.61 8.96 -11.53
C VAL A 49 11.25 9.10 -13.00
N THR A 50 11.25 7.98 -13.70
CA THR A 50 10.91 7.91 -15.14
C THR A 50 9.59 7.22 -15.40
N HIS A 51 9.25 6.20 -14.60
CA HIS A 51 8.02 5.43 -14.73
C HIS A 51 7.24 5.48 -13.42
N VAL A 52 5.94 5.78 -13.50
CA VAL A 52 5.06 5.95 -12.34
C VAL A 52 3.69 5.34 -12.58
N GLY A 53 3.24 4.51 -11.65
CA GLY A 53 1.85 4.06 -11.54
C GLY A 53 1.30 4.39 -10.16
N CYS A 54 0.05 4.82 -10.08
CA CYS A 54 -0.64 5.09 -8.82
C CYS A 54 -1.82 4.14 -8.66
N ALA A 55 -2.02 3.60 -7.47
CA ALA A 55 -3.23 2.85 -7.13
C ALA A 55 -4.07 3.63 -6.10
N THR A 56 -5.39 3.60 -6.25
CA THR A 56 -6.35 4.19 -5.31
C THR A 56 -7.44 3.18 -4.98
N ASP A 57 -7.95 3.21 -3.76
CA ASP A 57 -9.19 2.57 -3.38
C ASP A 57 -10.33 3.49 -3.82
N HIS A 58 -10.98 3.14 -4.92
CA HIS A 58 -12.14 3.86 -5.41
C HIS A 58 -13.32 3.72 -4.44
N THR A 59 -13.45 2.53 -3.85
CA THR A 59 -14.38 2.20 -2.79
C THR A 59 -13.64 1.69 -1.58
N VAL A 60 -14.14 1.98 -0.37
CA VAL A 60 -13.50 1.52 0.87
C VAL A 60 -13.59 0.01 1.06
N THR A 61 -14.64 -0.60 0.50
CA THR A 61 -14.88 -2.04 0.57
C THR A 61 -14.28 -2.78 -0.61
N SER A 62 -13.89 -4.03 -0.41
CA SER A 62 -13.32 -4.94 -1.42
C SER A 62 -13.93 -6.36 -1.30
N PHE A 63 -13.40 -7.31 -2.08
CA PHE A 63 -13.74 -8.73 -1.94
C PHE A 63 -13.51 -9.28 -0.52
N ARG A 64 -12.62 -8.67 0.27
CA ARG A 64 -12.31 -9.11 1.65
C ARG A 64 -13.46 -8.88 2.62
N ASN A 65 -14.32 -7.88 2.38
CA ASN A 65 -15.51 -7.64 3.21
C ASN A 65 -16.51 -8.81 3.15
N ALA A 66 -16.51 -9.60 2.07
CA ALA A 66 -17.32 -10.81 1.97
C ALA A 66 -16.70 -12.00 2.74
N LEU A 67 -15.41 -11.94 3.07
CA LEU A 67 -14.68 -12.99 3.78
C LEU A 67 -14.69 -12.80 5.29
N PHE A 68 -14.75 -11.55 5.77
CA PHE A 68 -14.70 -11.24 7.20
C PHE A 68 -15.55 -10.01 7.54
N GLU A 69 -16.54 -10.21 8.42
CA GLU A 69 -17.36 -9.14 8.95
C GLU A 69 -16.50 -8.21 9.83
N GLY A 70 -16.53 -6.91 9.53
CA GLY A 70 -15.72 -5.90 10.23
C GLY A 70 -14.38 -5.55 9.55
N TYR A 71 -14.03 -6.20 8.44
CA TYR A 71 -12.87 -5.79 7.64
C TYR A 71 -13.10 -4.41 7.00
N LYS A 72 -12.14 -3.47 7.12
CA LYS A 72 -12.15 -2.11 6.52
C LYS A 72 -13.57 -1.56 6.25
N THR A 73 -14.38 -1.39 7.29
CA THR A 73 -15.81 -1.07 7.14
C THR A 73 -16.07 0.34 6.59
N GLY A 74 -15.05 1.21 6.63
CA GLY A 74 -15.18 2.64 6.32
C GLY A 74 -15.90 3.42 7.41
N GLU A 75 -16.24 2.79 8.54
CA GLU A 75 -16.79 3.50 9.70
C GLU A 75 -15.81 4.56 10.19
N GLY A 76 -16.31 5.77 10.39
CA GLY A 76 -15.50 6.92 10.81
C GLY A 76 -14.80 7.66 9.67
N LEU A 77 -14.95 7.25 8.40
CA LEU A 77 -14.46 8.03 7.28
C LEU A 77 -15.27 9.32 7.14
N GLU A 78 -14.60 10.47 7.19
CA GLU A 78 -15.21 11.78 7.04
C GLU A 78 -15.72 11.99 5.60
N GLU A 79 -16.94 12.49 5.44
CA GLU A 79 -17.57 12.71 4.13
C GLU A 79 -16.74 13.65 3.24
N GLU A 80 -16.12 14.68 3.84
CA GLU A 80 -15.22 15.62 3.15
C GLU A 80 -13.98 14.89 2.57
N LEU A 81 -13.45 13.88 3.26
CA LEU A 81 -12.36 13.05 2.74
C LEU A 81 -12.85 12.06 1.67
N ALA A 82 -13.95 11.35 1.93
CA ALA A 82 -14.52 10.39 0.97
C ALA A 82 -14.84 11.05 -0.37
N SER A 83 -15.38 12.28 -0.34
CA SER A 83 -15.72 13.05 -1.55
C SER A 83 -14.51 13.41 -2.43
N GLN A 84 -13.30 13.30 -1.88
CA GLN A 84 -12.05 13.63 -2.57
C GLN A 84 -11.41 12.43 -3.29
N PHE A 85 -11.92 11.20 -3.14
CA PHE A 85 -11.32 10.02 -3.78
C PHE A 85 -11.38 10.11 -5.32
N PRO A 86 -12.56 10.35 -5.96
CA PRO A 86 -12.59 10.54 -7.42
C PRO A 86 -11.77 11.75 -7.87
N LEU A 87 -11.74 12.80 -7.04
CA LEU A 87 -10.99 14.03 -7.35
C LEU A 87 -9.47 13.79 -7.33
N ALA A 88 -8.99 12.94 -6.43
CA ALA A 88 -7.59 12.51 -6.37
C ALA A 88 -7.20 11.79 -7.67
N GLU A 89 -8.03 10.87 -8.13
CA GLU A 89 -7.81 10.17 -9.40
C GLU A 89 -7.81 11.12 -10.60
N GLU A 90 -8.79 12.04 -10.68
CA GLU A 90 -8.85 13.07 -11.72
C GLU A 90 -7.56 13.90 -11.74
N GLY A 91 -7.09 14.35 -10.56
CA GLY A 91 -5.88 15.16 -10.44
C GLY A 91 -4.61 14.40 -10.82
N LEU A 92 -4.49 13.14 -10.43
CA LEU A 92 -3.37 12.27 -10.80
C LEU A 92 -3.34 12.02 -12.32
N ARG A 93 -4.48 11.68 -12.93
CA ARG A 93 -4.57 11.56 -14.39
C ARG A 93 -4.23 12.87 -15.09
N ALA A 94 -4.64 14.01 -14.52
CA ALA A 94 -4.29 15.33 -15.04
C ALA A 94 -2.79 15.65 -14.92
N LEU A 95 -2.05 15.02 -14.00
CA LEU A 95 -0.58 15.08 -13.95
C LEU A 95 0.10 14.24 -15.04
N GLY A 96 -0.65 13.42 -15.77
CA GLY A 96 -0.13 12.49 -16.77
C GLY A 96 0.38 11.18 -16.20
N VAL A 97 -0.03 10.80 -14.98
CA VAL A 97 0.32 9.48 -14.40
C VAL A 97 -0.80 8.47 -14.65
N VAL A 98 -0.42 7.20 -14.79
CA VAL A 98 -1.37 6.08 -14.82
C VAL A 98 -1.97 5.90 -13.43
N VAL A 99 -3.28 5.70 -13.38
CA VAL A 99 -4.05 5.52 -12.13
C VAL A 99 -4.90 4.27 -12.25
N TRP A 100 -4.75 3.36 -11.29
CA TRP A 100 -5.57 2.17 -11.11
C TRP A 100 -6.61 2.40 -10.00
N PRO A 101 -7.85 2.80 -10.35
CA PRO A 101 -8.93 2.96 -9.39
C PRO A 101 -9.55 1.61 -9.05
N MET A 102 -9.22 1.08 -7.88
CA MET A 102 -9.60 -0.26 -7.48
C MET A 102 -10.98 -0.28 -6.82
N VAL A 103 -11.86 -1.16 -7.32
CA VAL A 103 -13.24 -1.32 -6.83
C VAL A 103 -13.42 -2.70 -6.19
N GLU A 104 -13.15 -3.77 -6.94
CA GLU A 104 -13.29 -5.14 -6.42
C GLU A 104 -12.07 -5.57 -5.58
N PHE A 105 -10.89 -5.06 -5.92
CA PHE A 105 -9.64 -5.25 -5.19
C PHE A 105 -9.27 -3.95 -4.46
N GLU A 106 -8.21 -4.00 -3.65
CA GLU A 106 -7.66 -2.82 -2.98
C GLU A 106 -6.49 -2.21 -3.77
N ALA A 107 -6.14 -0.97 -3.46
CA ALA A 107 -4.95 -0.31 -3.99
C ALA A 107 -3.69 -1.17 -3.78
N ASP A 108 -3.57 -1.77 -2.59
CA ASP A 108 -2.47 -2.64 -2.21
C ASP A 108 -2.33 -3.87 -3.13
N ASP A 109 -3.45 -4.44 -3.57
CA ASP A 109 -3.47 -5.56 -4.51
C ASP A 109 -2.98 -5.12 -5.91
N ALA A 110 -3.38 -3.93 -6.37
CA ALA A 110 -2.88 -3.39 -7.63
C ALA A 110 -1.37 -3.11 -7.58
N LEU A 111 -0.88 -2.56 -6.46
CA LEU A 111 0.55 -2.33 -6.24
C LEU A 111 1.33 -3.66 -6.15
N ALA A 112 0.77 -4.67 -5.49
CA ALA A 112 1.37 -6.00 -5.39
C ALA A 112 1.44 -6.70 -6.76
N ALA A 113 0.35 -6.64 -7.54
CA ALA A 113 0.31 -7.17 -8.91
C ALA A 113 1.28 -6.44 -9.83
N ALA A 114 1.35 -5.11 -9.74
CA ALA A 114 2.31 -4.29 -10.46
C ALA A 114 3.75 -4.67 -10.11
N ALA A 115 4.07 -4.78 -8.82
CA ALA A 115 5.40 -5.16 -8.36
C ALA A 115 5.79 -6.56 -8.81
N ALA A 116 4.86 -7.52 -8.80
CA ALA A 116 5.09 -8.86 -9.32
C ALA A 116 5.34 -8.86 -10.84
N LYS A 117 4.48 -8.17 -11.60
CA LYS A 117 4.55 -8.09 -13.07
C LYS A 117 5.86 -7.45 -13.53
N TRP A 118 6.19 -6.27 -13.04
CA TRP A 118 7.34 -5.50 -13.50
C TRP A 118 8.63 -5.79 -12.74
N GLY A 119 8.55 -6.35 -11.53
CA GLY A 119 9.72 -6.87 -10.81
C GLY A 119 10.39 -8.04 -11.55
N ALA A 120 9.63 -8.79 -12.34
CA ALA A 120 10.15 -9.86 -13.20
C ALA A 120 10.70 -9.37 -14.56
N ASP A 121 10.43 -8.11 -14.95
CA ASP A 121 10.81 -7.58 -16.27
C ASP A 121 12.29 -7.13 -16.28
N PRO A 122 13.17 -7.71 -17.11
CA PRO A 122 14.60 -7.39 -17.11
C PRO A 122 14.92 -5.93 -17.49
N ARG A 123 13.98 -5.20 -18.11
CA ARG A 123 14.12 -3.78 -18.44
C ARG A 123 14.01 -2.89 -17.20
N VAL A 124 13.27 -3.36 -16.19
CA VAL A 124 13.14 -2.71 -14.89
C VAL A 124 14.32 -3.13 -14.03
N GLU A 125 15.08 -2.17 -13.54
CA GLU A 125 16.21 -2.39 -12.64
C GLU A 125 15.71 -2.58 -11.21
N GLN A 126 14.75 -1.72 -10.82
CA GLN A 126 14.15 -1.72 -9.50
C GLN A 126 12.71 -1.23 -9.55
N VAL A 127 11.84 -1.88 -8.79
CA VAL A 127 10.49 -1.40 -8.47
C VAL A 127 10.52 -0.83 -7.05
N VAL A 128 10.08 0.41 -6.92
CA VAL A 128 9.99 1.13 -5.64
C VAL A 128 8.52 1.33 -5.31
N ILE A 129 8.04 0.61 -4.30
CA ILE A 129 6.66 0.74 -3.80
C ILE A 129 6.66 1.85 -2.75
N ALA A 130 6.14 3.00 -3.10
CA ALA A 130 6.09 4.19 -2.28
C ALA A 130 4.89 4.15 -1.33
N THR A 131 5.05 3.43 -0.22
CA THR A 131 4.10 3.36 0.90
C THR A 131 4.84 3.03 2.20
N PRO A 132 4.40 3.55 3.36
CA PRO A 132 4.83 3.04 4.65
C PRO A 132 4.02 1.83 5.12
N ASP A 133 3.00 1.42 4.37
CA ASP A 133 2.18 0.26 4.72
C ASP A 133 3.04 -0.99 4.82
N LYS A 134 2.91 -1.67 5.97
CA LYS A 134 3.66 -2.88 6.29
C LYS A 134 3.16 -4.07 5.47
N ASP A 135 1.93 -4.03 4.96
CA ASP A 135 1.33 -5.15 4.26
C ASP A 135 2.05 -5.40 2.94
N LEU A 136 2.43 -4.31 2.25
CA LEU A 136 3.23 -4.34 1.03
C LEU A 136 4.66 -4.85 1.26
N ALA A 137 5.12 -5.03 2.51
CA ALA A 137 6.43 -5.62 2.78
C ALA A 137 6.52 -7.05 2.26
N GLN A 138 5.38 -7.74 2.10
CA GLN A 138 5.32 -9.07 1.48
C GLN A 138 5.73 -9.09 0.00
N CYS A 139 5.73 -7.94 -0.68
CA CYS A 139 6.11 -7.79 -2.08
C CYS A 139 7.64 -7.65 -2.28
N VAL A 140 8.39 -7.35 -1.22
CA VAL A 140 9.85 -7.10 -1.30
C VAL A 140 10.61 -8.33 -1.79
N ARG A 141 11.56 -8.15 -2.70
CA ARG A 141 12.39 -9.23 -3.29
C ARG A 141 13.83 -8.75 -3.45
N GLY A 142 14.73 -9.21 -2.58
CA GLY A 142 16.11 -8.72 -2.51
C GLY A 142 16.15 -7.19 -2.49
N SER A 143 16.96 -6.61 -3.38
CA SER A 143 17.02 -5.17 -3.63
C SER A 143 16.24 -4.74 -4.89
N ARG A 144 15.53 -5.66 -5.54
CA ARG A 144 14.89 -5.45 -6.85
C ARG A 144 13.47 -4.93 -6.73
N VAL A 145 12.73 -5.38 -5.72
CA VAL A 145 11.45 -4.79 -5.32
C VAL A 145 11.61 -4.35 -3.88
N VAL A 146 11.44 -3.06 -3.61
CA VAL A 146 11.68 -2.44 -2.30
C VAL A 146 10.50 -1.57 -1.88
N LEU A 147 10.31 -1.41 -0.57
CA LEU A 147 9.41 -0.37 -0.04
C LEU A 147 10.16 0.94 0.15
N TRP A 148 9.47 2.05 -0.02
CA TRP A 148 9.99 3.37 0.29
C TRP A 148 8.98 4.20 1.10
N ASP A 149 9.31 4.42 2.36
CA ASP A 149 8.63 5.42 3.20
C ASP A 149 9.19 6.80 2.84
N ARG A 150 8.50 7.47 1.91
CA ARG A 150 8.87 8.80 1.40
C ARG A 150 8.98 9.87 2.48
N ARG A 151 8.21 9.74 3.57
CA ARG A 151 8.21 10.75 4.64
C ARG A 151 9.42 10.60 5.55
N ARG A 152 9.80 9.36 5.85
CA ARG A 152 10.95 9.05 6.70
C ARG A 152 12.25 8.92 5.91
N GLU A 153 12.16 8.94 4.58
CA GLU A 153 13.27 8.71 3.66
C GLU A 153 13.96 7.36 3.94
N LEU A 154 13.14 6.33 4.22
CA LEU A 154 13.61 4.98 4.53
C LEU A 154 13.22 4.01 3.42
N VAL A 155 14.21 3.27 2.92
CA VAL A 155 14.00 2.17 1.98
C VAL A 155 14.13 0.84 2.72
N TYR A 156 13.19 -0.06 2.48
CA TYR A 156 13.23 -1.42 3.02
C TYR A 156 13.41 -2.41 1.86
N ASP A 157 14.63 -2.92 1.73
CA ASP A 157 14.93 -4.14 1.01
C ASP A 157 14.66 -5.36 1.90
N GLU A 158 14.97 -6.57 1.42
CA GLU A 158 14.72 -7.80 2.18
C GLU A 158 15.42 -7.83 3.55
N ALA A 159 16.63 -7.27 3.65
CA ALA A 159 17.35 -7.17 4.92
C ALA A 159 16.67 -6.16 5.86
N GLY A 160 16.24 -5.02 5.33
CA GLY A 160 15.47 -4.01 6.07
C GLY A 160 14.12 -4.54 6.55
N VAL A 161 13.46 -5.40 5.76
CA VAL A 161 12.22 -6.09 6.17
C VAL A 161 12.50 -7.02 7.35
N LEU A 162 13.53 -7.86 7.24
CA LEU A 162 13.91 -8.77 8.31
C LEU A 162 14.28 -8.03 9.60
N GLU A 163 15.02 -6.93 9.51
CA GLU A 163 15.40 -6.12 10.66
C GLU A 163 14.18 -5.49 11.35
N LYS A 164 13.26 -4.92 10.57
CA LYS A 164 12.11 -4.19 11.10
C LYS A 164 11.02 -5.11 11.66
N TRP A 165 10.69 -6.20 10.98
CA TRP A 165 9.57 -7.08 11.34
C TRP A 165 10.00 -8.42 11.93
N GLY A 166 11.29 -8.76 11.90
CA GLY A 166 11.84 -10.01 12.45
C GLY A 166 11.51 -11.26 11.63
N VAL A 167 10.92 -11.08 10.44
CA VAL A 167 10.54 -12.14 9.50
C VAL A 167 10.90 -11.72 8.07
N PRO A 168 11.18 -12.68 7.17
CA PRO A 168 11.40 -12.34 5.77
C PRO A 168 10.07 -11.93 5.08
N PRO A 169 10.13 -11.28 3.89
CA PRO A 169 8.94 -10.82 3.16
C PRO A 169 7.85 -11.87 2.99
N GLU A 170 8.20 -13.12 2.66
CA GLU A 170 7.25 -14.21 2.45
C GLU A 170 6.44 -14.59 3.70
N SER A 171 6.85 -14.15 4.88
CA SER A 171 6.19 -14.42 6.15
C SER A 171 5.40 -13.22 6.70
N ILE A 172 5.32 -12.09 5.97
CA ILE A 172 4.62 -10.89 6.45
C ILE A 172 3.12 -11.14 6.63
N ALA A 173 2.46 -11.78 5.65
CA ALA A 173 1.04 -12.12 5.77
C ALA A 173 0.79 -13.08 6.94
N ASP A 174 1.64 -14.09 7.13
CA ASP A 174 1.58 -15.00 8.27
C ASP A 174 1.80 -14.29 9.62
N LEU A 175 2.69 -13.29 9.65
CA LEU A 175 2.94 -12.48 10.84
C LEU A 175 1.68 -11.72 11.24
N LEU A 176 1.07 -11.01 10.28
CA LEU A 176 -0.17 -10.26 10.49
C LEU A 176 -1.32 -11.18 10.89
N ALA A 177 -1.46 -12.34 10.26
CA ALA A 177 -2.47 -13.33 10.61
C ALA A 177 -2.41 -13.76 12.08
N LEU A 178 -1.19 -13.93 12.62
CA LEU A 178 -1.00 -14.31 14.02
C LEU A 178 -1.21 -13.14 14.97
N MET A 179 -0.65 -11.96 14.69
CA MET A 179 -0.66 -10.84 15.63
C MET A 179 -1.86 -9.88 15.51
N GLY A 180 -2.62 -10.00 14.42
CA GLY A 180 -3.72 -9.13 14.07
C GLY A 180 -3.28 -7.86 13.35
N ASP A 181 -4.27 -7.20 12.75
CA ASP A 181 -4.13 -5.88 12.18
C ASP A 181 -5.30 -4.98 12.55
N ALA A 182 -5.04 -4.01 13.41
CA ALA A 182 -6.04 -3.05 13.83
C ALA A 182 -6.42 -2.06 12.73
N ALA A 183 -5.53 -1.79 11.75
CA ALA A 183 -5.85 -0.92 10.63
C ALA A 183 -6.92 -1.55 9.72
N ASP A 184 -6.81 -2.87 9.51
CA ASP A 184 -7.73 -3.65 8.67
C ASP A 184 -8.91 -4.24 9.42
N GLY A 185 -8.86 -4.25 10.76
CA GLY A 185 -9.97 -4.60 11.64
C GLY A 185 -10.01 -6.05 12.10
N PHE A 186 -8.99 -6.87 11.83
CA PHE A 186 -8.95 -8.26 12.30
C PHE A 186 -8.02 -8.45 13.52
N PRO A 187 -8.44 -9.21 14.55
CA PRO A 187 -7.79 -9.19 15.87
C PRO A 187 -6.53 -10.07 15.99
N GLY A 188 -6.31 -10.98 15.05
CA GLY A 188 -5.28 -12.02 15.18
C GLY A 188 -5.62 -13.03 16.27
N LEU A 189 -4.60 -13.77 16.74
CA LEU A 189 -4.77 -14.81 17.75
C LEU A 189 -4.41 -14.32 19.15
N LYS A 190 -5.20 -14.71 20.14
CA LYS A 190 -4.99 -14.28 21.53
C LYS A 190 -3.59 -14.69 22.04
N GLY A 191 -2.81 -13.71 22.49
CA GLY A 191 -1.48 -13.92 23.05
C GLY A 191 -0.37 -14.02 22.01
N TRP A 192 -0.70 -14.15 20.74
CA TRP A 192 0.24 -13.95 19.64
C TRP A 192 0.42 -12.44 19.41
N GLY A 193 1.65 -11.98 19.49
CA GLY A 193 2.02 -10.60 19.20
C GLY A 193 3.32 -10.57 18.41
N ALA A 194 3.72 -9.40 17.91
CA ALA A 194 4.83 -9.25 16.97
C ALA A 194 6.06 -10.10 17.32
N LYS A 195 6.52 -10.09 18.58
CA LYS A 195 7.71 -10.84 19.01
C LYS A 195 7.53 -12.36 18.98
N SER A 196 6.42 -12.90 19.49
CA SER A 196 6.19 -14.34 19.50
C SER A 196 5.95 -14.87 18.10
N SER A 197 5.14 -14.15 17.30
CA SER A 197 4.88 -14.43 15.89
C SER A 197 6.18 -14.42 15.08
N ALA A 198 6.98 -13.36 15.19
CA ALA A 198 8.25 -13.25 14.45
C ALA A 198 9.26 -14.34 14.87
N THR A 199 9.36 -14.65 16.17
CA THR A 199 10.24 -15.73 16.63
C THR A 199 9.85 -17.07 16.01
N ALA A 200 8.56 -17.42 16.00
CA ALA A 200 8.08 -18.67 15.39
C ALA A 200 8.30 -18.68 13.87
N LEU A 201 7.88 -17.63 13.17
CA LEU A 201 7.95 -17.54 11.72
C LEU A 201 9.38 -17.38 11.19
N SER A 202 10.30 -16.79 11.96
CA SER A 202 11.72 -16.73 11.58
C SER A 202 12.31 -18.13 11.32
N HIS A 203 11.83 -19.15 12.05
CA HIS A 203 12.24 -20.53 11.91
C HIS A 203 11.29 -21.33 10.98
N TYR A 204 9.98 -21.31 11.26
CA TYR A 204 9.01 -22.14 10.52
C TYR A 204 8.64 -21.57 9.15
N LYS A 205 8.85 -20.27 8.91
CA LYS A 205 8.57 -19.50 7.69
C LYS A 205 7.10 -19.36 7.31
N ALA A 206 6.25 -20.31 7.67
CA ALA A 206 4.82 -20.30 7.37
C ALA A 206 4.01 -20.81 8.56
N LEU A 207 2.81 -20.26 8.73
CA LEU A 207 1.85 -20.59 9.77
C LEU A 207 1.50 -22.08 9.80
N GLU A 208 1.36 -22.69 8.62
CA GLU A 208 1.02 -24.11 8.46
C GLU A 208 2.15 -25.04 8.93
N ARG A 209 3.38 -24.53 9.02
CA ARG A 209 4.55 -25.31 9.45
C ARG A 209 4.79 -25.24 10.95
N ILE A 210 4.07 -24.38 11.68
CA ILE A 210 4.18 -24.29 13.14
C ILE A 210 3.45 -25.50 13.77
N PRO A 211 4.14 -26.40 14.49
CA PRO A 211 3.51 -27.58 15.08
C PRO A 211 2.46 -27.23 16.13
N ASP A 212 1.40 -28.03 16.24
CA ASP A 212 0.40 -27.90 17.31
C ASP A 212 0.96 -28.31 18.68
N ASP A 213 1.92 -29.23 18.71
CA ASP A 213 2.59 -29.63 19.94
C ASP A 213 3.76 -28.67 20.24
N PRO A 214 3.70 -27.89 21.34
CA PRO A 214 4.79 -26.98 21.72
C PRO A 214 6.11 -27.71 22.05
N SER A 215 6.09 -29.02 22.33
CA SER A 215 7.31 -29.81 22.55
C SER A 215 8.09 -30.08 21.27
N ALA A 216 7.43 -30.00 20.12
CA ALA A 216 8.05 -30.06 18.80
C ALA A 216 8.58 -28.70 18.32
N TRP A 217 8.48 -27.64 19.16
CA TRP A 217 8.98 -26.32 18.78
C TRP A 217 10.51 -26.26 18.90
N GLU A 218 11.18 -26.00 17.78
CA GLU A 218 12.64 -25.85 17.69
C GLU A 218 13.10 -24.43 18.07
N VAL A 219 12.16 -23.56 18.46
CA VAL A 219 12.40 -22.19 18.90
C VAL A 219 11.85 -21.92 20.29
N LYS A 220 12.58 -21.12 21.06
CA LYS A 220 12.16 -20.71 22.41
C LYS A 220 11.22 -19.51 22.34
N VAL A 221 9.92 -19.75 22.48
CA VAL A 221 8.91 -18.70 22.59
C VAL A 221 8.35 -18.65 24.01
N ARG A 222 8.29 -17.46 24.61
CA ARG A 222 7.70 -17.28 25.94
C ARG A 222 6.23 -17.69 25.90
N GLY A 223 5.84 -18.63 26.76
CA GLY A 223 4.46 -19.11 26.81
C GLY A 223 4.08 -20.07 25.68
N ALA A 224 5.06 -20.72 25.03
CA ALA A 224 4.87 -21.65 23.90
C ALA A 224 3.67 -22.61 24.10
N LYS A 225 3.50 -23.18 25.29
CA LYS A 225 2.35 -24.06 25.58
C LYS A 225 1.00 -23.39 25.31
N LYS A 226 0.76 -22.20 25.87
CA LYS A 226 -0.50 -21.46 25.65
C LYS A 226 -0.64 -21.00 24.20
N LEU A 227 0.45 -20.57 23.56
CA LEU A 227 0.43 -20.13 22.17
C LEU A 227 0.08 -21.26 21.20
N ALA A 228 0.65 -22.45 21.44
CA ALA A 228 0.36 -23.65 20.67
C ALA A 228 -1.08 -24.13 20.89
N GLU A 229 -1.57 -24.12 22.14
CA GLU A 229 -2.99 -24.38 22.45
C GLU A 229 -3.93 -23.40 21.71
N THR A 230 -3.62 -22.10 21.69
CA THR A 230 -4.40 -21.10 20.95
C THR A 230 -4.32 -21.33 19.45
N LEU A 231 -3.12 -21.55 18.89
CA LEU A 231 -2.95 -21.77 17.46
C LEU A 231 -3.70 -23.02 16.99
N ALA A 232 -3.62 -24.12 17.75
CA ALA A 232 -4.34 -25.35 17.44
C ALA A 232 -5.86 -25.14 17.47
N ALA A 233 -6.37 -24.41 18.47
CA ALA A 233 -7.81 -24.13 18.61
C ALA A 233 -8.35 -23.15 17.55
N GLN A 234 -7.53 -22.21 17.09
CA GLN A 234 -7.92 -21.10 16.20
C GLN A 234 -7.26 -21.19 14.82
N ARG A 235 -6.84 -22.39 14.40
CA ARG A 235 -6.04 -22.57 13.18
C ARG A 235 -6.76 -22.12 11.91
N GLU A 236 -8.07 -22.39 11.81
CA GLU A 236 -8.88 -21.96 10.67
C GLU A 236 -9.10 -20.44 10.65
N GLU A 237 -9.29 -19.81 11.81
CA GLU A 237 -9.35 -18.35 11.94
C GLU A 237 -8.03 -17.70 11.51
N ALA A 238 -6.90 -18.28 11.92
CA ALA A 238 -5.58 -17.81 11.53
C ALA A 238 -5.34 -17.93 10.01
N LYS A 239 -5.83 -19.01 9.37
CA LYS A 239 -5.80 -19.16 7.90
C LYS A 239 -6.67 -18.11 7.21
N LEU A 240 -7.85 -17.81 7.77
CA LEU A 240 -8.70 -16.73 7.27
C LEU A 240 -7.98 -15.39 7.35
N TYR A 241 -7.38 -15.05 8.50
CA TYR A 241 -6.61 -13.81 8.65
C TYR A 241 -5.40 -13.75 7.71
N LYS A 242 -4.72 -14.88 7.47
CA LYS A 242 -3.68 -14.95 6.45
C LYS A 242 -4.25 -14.67 5.06
N THR A 243 -5.44 -15.17 4.74
CA THR A 243 -6.11 -14.90 3.45
C THR A 243 -6.42 -13.42 3.30
N LEU A 244 -6.91 -12.77 4.38
CA LEU A 244 -7.14 -11.32 4.38
C LEU A 244 -5.83 -10.54 4.19
N ALA A 245 -4.77 -10.88 4.92
CA ALA A 245 -3.48 -10.18 4.85
C ALA A 245 -2.65 -10.48 3.58
N THR A 246 -3.01 -11.50 2.82
CA THR A 246 -2.30 -11.85 1.59
C THR A 246 -2.78 -10.96 0.44
N LEU A 247 -1.84 -10.27 -0.19
CA LEU A 247 -2.13 -9.41 -1.34
C LEU A 247 -2.25 -10.22 -2.62
N ARG A 248 -3.20 -9.83 -3.47
CA ARG A 248 -3.39 -10.43 -4.79
C ARG A 248 -2.33 -9.90 -5.75
N THR A 249 -1.58 -10.80 -6.37
CA THR A 249 -0.58 -10.45 -7.39
C THR A 249 -1.08 -10.66 -8.82
N ASP A 250 -2.34 -11.05 -8.97
CA ASP A 250 -2.99 -11.43 -10.22
C ASP A 250 -4.11 -10.45 -10.62
N VAL A 251 -4.11 -9.25 -10.02
CA VAL A 251 -4.99 -8.15 -10.44
C VAL A 251 -4.74 -7.82 -11.92
N PRO A 252 -5.79 -7.76 -12.75
CA PRO A 252 -5.63 -7.45 -14.17
C PRO A 252 -5.27 -5.97 -14.37
N LEU A 253 -3.99 -5.70 -14.65
CA LEU A 253 -3.49 -4.37 -15.03
C LEU A 253 -3.34 -4.29 -16.55
N ALA A 254 -4.14 -3.43 -17.19
CA ALA A 254 -4.23 -3.31 -18.64
C ALA A 254 -2.96 -2.72 -19.27
N GLU A 255 -2.27 -1.84 -18.54
CA GLU A 255 -1.13 -1.07 -19.01
C GLU A 255 0.13 -1.94 -19.15
N GLY A 256 0.93 -1.63 -20.17
CA GLY A 256 2.30 -2.08 -20.34
C GLY A 256 3.29 -1.25 -19.52
N LEU A 257 4.58 -1.59 -19.58
CA LEU A 257 5.62 -0.82 -18.91
C LEU A 257 5.75 0.58 -19.53
N GLU A 258 5.64 0.67 -20.85
CA GLU A 258 5.79 1.89 -21.65
C GLU A 258 4.69 2.91 -21.38
N ASP A 259 3.51 2.45 -20.97
CA ASP A 259 2.39 3.32 -20.60
C ASP A 259 2.66 4.02 -19.26
N LEU A 260 3.52 3.45 -18.41
CA LEU A 260 3.91 4.02 -17.13
C LEU A 260 5.00 5.09 -17.27
N GLU A 261 5.61 5.25 -18.44
CA GLU A 261 6.60 6.32 -18.68
C GLU A 261 5.93 7.69 -18.51
N TRP A 262 6.43 8.49 -17.56
CA TRP A 262 5.91 9.84 -17.36
C TRP A 262 6.55 10.81 -18.35
N LYS A 263 5.76 11.26 -19.32
CA LYS A 263 6.20 12.13 -20.44
C LYS A 263 6.05 13.63 -20.16
N GLY A 264 5.73 13.98 -18.92
CA GLY A 264 5.37 15.34 -18.52
C GLY A 264 3.88 15.53 -18.28
N THR A 265 3.53 16.65 -17.65
CA THR A 265 2.15 16.97 -17.29
C THR A 265 1.37 17.54 -18.50
N PRO A 266 0.21 16.98 -18.90
CA PRO A 266 -0.64 17.54 -19.94
C PRO A 266 -1.11 18.96 -19.60
N CYS A 267 -0.57 19.97 -20.28
CA CYS A 267 -0.72 21.38 -19.87
C CYS A 267 -2.19 21.82 -19.82
N GLY A 268 -2.96 21.55 -20.88
CA GLY A 268 -4.37 21.96 -20.95
C GLY A 268 -5.24 21.28 -19.88
N ALA A 269 -5.12 19.96 -19.74
CA ALA A 269 -5.92 19.19 -18.78
C ALA A 269 -5.60 19.58 -17.33
N PHE A 270 -4.31 19.71 -16.99
CA PHE A 270 -3.89 20.05 -15.64
C PHE A 270 -4.28 21.47 -15.23
N LYS A 271 -4.12 22.45 -16.12
CA LYS A 271 -4.54 23.84 -15.84
C LYS A 271 -6.06 23.95 -15.71
N ALA A 272 -6.82 23.26 -16.55
CA ALA A 272 -8.27 23.21 -16.44
C ALA A 272 -8.72 22.58 -15.11
N PHE A 273 -8.09 21.47 -14.71
CA PHE A 273 -8.33 20.84 -13.42
C PHE A 273 -8.01 21.81 -12.26
N CYS A 274 -6.85 22.45 -12.27
CA CYS A 274 -6.45 23.40 -11.23
C CYS A 274 -7.43 24.58 -11.13
N ALA A 275 -7.84 25.15 -12.25
CA ALA A 275 -8.81 26.25 -12.28
C ALA A 275 -10.17 25.84 -11.67
N LYS A 276 -10.64 24.63 -11.98
CA LYS A 276 -11.91 24.10 -11.43
C LYS A 276 -11.86 23.95 -9.91
N GLN A 277 -10.71 23.56 -9.35
CA GLN A 277 -10.55 23.36 -7.89
C GLN A 277 -10.00 24.58 -7.14
N GLY A 278 -9.64 25.67 -7.82
CA GLY A 278 -9.02 26.85 -7.18
C GLY A 278 -7.55 26.64 -6.80
N TYR A 279 -6.82 25.78 -7.52
CA TYR A 279 -5.42 25.46 -7.26
C TYR A 279 -4.43 26.37 -8.01
N ASP A 280 -4.60 27.69 -7.92
CA ASP A 280 -3.81 28.66 -8.69
C ASP A 280 -2.29 28.50 -8.46
N ARG A 281 -1.90 28.22 -7.21
CA ARG A 281 -0.48 28.00 -6.84
C ARG A 281 0.10 26.69 -7.36
N LEU A 282 -0.74 25.74 -7.74
CA LEU A 282 -0.33 24.43 -8.24
C LEU A 282 -0.19 24.44 -9.78
N ALA A 283 -0.98 25.28 -10.45
CA ALA A 283 -1.17 25.27 -11.91
C ALA A 283 0.11 25.47 -12.73
N ASP A 284 1.13 26.15 -12.19
CA ASP A 284 2.40 26.40 -12.89
C ASP A 284 3.59 25.66 -12.25
N ARG A 285 3.33 24.73 -11.32
CA ARG A 285 4.37 23.94 -10.64
C ARG A 285 4.94 22.76 -11.43
N PRO A 286 4.28 22.16 -12.43
CA PRO A 286 4.94 21.16 -13.27
C PRO A 286 6.23 21.70 -13.89
N HIS A 287 7.26 20.87 -13.93
CA HIS A 287 8.58 21.24 -14.46
C HIS A 287 8.80 20.70 -15.88
N VAL A 288 8.06 19.65 -16.27
CA VAL A 288 7.97 19.14 -17.63
C VAL A 288 6.50 19.18 -18.04
N TRP A 289 6.25 19.78 -19.21
CA TRP A 289 4.93 19.88 -19.80
C TRP A 289 4.84 18.99 -21.03
N LEU A 290 3.79 18.17 -21.09
CA LEU A 290 3.39 17.49 -22.31
C LEU A 290 2.51 18.46 -23.12
N GLN A 291 2.99 18.79 -24.32
CA GLN A 291 2.30 19.68 -25.26
C GLN A 291 1.15 18.99 -25.98
#